data_AF-A0A853FIA1-F1
#
_entry.id   AF-A0A853FIA1-F1
#
_cell.length_a   1.000
_cell.length_b   1.000
_cell.length_c   1.000
_cell.angle_alpha   90.00
_cell.angle_beta   90.00
_cell.angle_gamma   90.00
#
_symmetry.space_group_name_H-M   'P 1'
#
loop_
_entity.id
_entity.type
_entity.pdbx_description
1 polymer ?
#
loop_
_entity_poly.entity_id
_entity_poly.type
_entity_poly.pdbx_seq_one_letter_code
_entity_poly.pdbx_strand_id
1 'polypeptide(L)'
;MTNESAPADMTADELNAIFRSLRALKRQHEKSMNDDELAELLIGAAIFHGFDQGRRITGALATLEMNRRHAGIILKRLTGVRWHRSDDGRYRLIV
;
A
#
# COMPACT_ATOMS: atom_id res chain seq x y z
N MET A 1 -1.46 10.31 -23.95
CA MET A 1 -0.90 9.58 -22.80
C MET A 1 -1.93 9.63 -21.70
N THR A 2 -2.44 8.47 -21.31
CA THR A 2 -3.62 8.29 -20.47
C THR A 2 -3.40 8.82 -19.05
N ASN A 3 -4.30 9.70 -18.63
CA ASN A 3 -4.34 10.31 -17.32
C ASN A 3 -4.96 9.32 -16.32
N GLU A 4 -4.19 8.35 -15.82
CA GLU A 4 -4.66 7.44 -14.76
C GLU A 4 -4.44 8.08 -13.39
N SER A 5 -5.32 9.03 -13.07
CA SER A 5 -5.65 9.34 -11.69
C SER A 5 -6.41 8.14 -11.13
N ALA A 6 -5.95 7.56 -10.01
CA ALA A 6 -6.71 6.55 -9.27
C ALA A 6 -8.19 6.97 -9.16
N PRO A 7 -9.16 6.04 -9.36
CA PRO A 7 -10.57 6.40 -9.48
C PRO A 7 -11.02 7.09 -8.20
N ALA A 8 -11.56 8.31 -8.35
CA ALA A 8 -12.05 9.11 -7.25
C ALA A 8 -13.32 8.52 -6.58
N ASP A 9 -13.89 7.45 -7.15
CA ASP A 9 -15.18 6.90 -6.75
C ASP A 9 -15.10 5.38 -6.47
N MET A 10 -14.22 4.97 -5.56
CA MET A 10 -14.27 3.59 -5.05
C MET A 10 -15.48 3.44 -4.13
N THR A 11 -16.37 2.51 -4.47
CA THR A 11 -17.52 2.18 -3.63
C THR A 11 -17.08 1.60 -2.29
N ALA A 12 -17.96 1.66 -1.29
CA ALA A 12 -17.70 1.05 0.01
C ALA A 12 -17.44 -0.47 -0.12
N ASP A 13 -18.12 -1.14 -1.06
CA ASP A 13 -17.97 -2.58 -1.28
C ASP A 13 -16.63 -2.95 -1.91
N GLU A 14 -16.15 -2.18 -2.88
CA GLU A 14 -14.80 -2.34 -3.45
C GLU A 14 -13.72 -2.10 -2.41
N LEU A 15 -13.87 -1.03 -1.62
CA LEU A 15 -12.93 -0.71 -0.55
C LEU A 15 -12.88 -1.85 0.49
N ASN A 16 -14.05 -2.37 0.88
CA ASN A 16 -14.16 -3.51 1.78
C ASN A 16 -13.54 -4.78 1.18
N ALA A 17 -13.73 -5.03 -0.12
CA ALA A 17 -13.12 -6.17 -0.81
C ALA A 17 -11.60 -6.08 -0.80
N ILE A 18 -11.03 -4.91 -1.06
CA ILE A 18 -9.58 -4.69 -0.99
C ILE A 18 -9.06 -4.93 0.43
N PHE A 19 -9.70 -4.38 1.46
CA PHE A 19 -9.28 -4.62 2.84
C PHE A 19 -9.41 -6.09 3.25
N ARG A 20 -10.41 -6.82 2.75
CA ARG A 20 -10.48 -8.29 2.94
C ARG A 20 -9.29 -8.99 2.31
N SER A 21 -8.93 -8.62 1.08
CA SER A 21 -7.75 -9.14 0.37
C SER A 21 -6.47 -8.88 1.16
N LEU A 22 -6.23 -7.63 1.56
CA LEU A 22 -5.04 -7.24 2.32
C LEU A 22 -4.94 -7.94 3.69
N ARG A 23 -6.07 -8.15 4.39
CA ARG A 23 -6.08 -8.93 5.63
C ARG A 23 -5.76 -10.41 5.40
N ALA A 24 -6.26 -10.99 4.31
CA ALA A 24 -5.92 -12.37 3.96
C ALA A 24 -4.42 -12.50 3.66
N LEU A 25 -3.86 -11.57 2.89
CA LEU A 25 -2.43 -11.51 2.59
C LEU A 25 -1.57 -11.36 3.86
N LYS A 26 -1.95 -10.45 4.78
CA LYS A 26 -1.28 -10.29 6.08
C LYS A 26 -1.26 -11.62 6.84
N ARG A 27 -2.42 -12.26 7.05
CA ARG A 27 -2.52 -13.52 7.82
C ARG A 27 -1.72 -14.66 7.20
N GLN A 28 -1.63 -14.70 5.87
CA GLN A 28 -0.86 -15.73 5.18
C GLN A 28 0.65 -15.64 5.49
N HIS A 29 1.17 -14.42 5.70
CA HIS A 29 2.60 -14.16 5.78
C HIS A 29 3.10 -13.67 7.15
N GLU A 30 2.22 -13.26 8.06
CA GLU A 30 2.61 -12.67 9.36
C GLU A 30 3.40 -13.61 10.28
N LYS A 31 3.38 -14.92 10.03
CA LYS A 31 4.17 -15.91 10.79
C LYS A 31 5.52 -16.25 10.17
N SER A 32 5.73 -15.91 8.89
CA SER A 32 6.92 -16.29 8.14
C SER A 32 7.76 -15.09 7.68
N MET A 33 7.22 -13.88 7.75
CA MET A 33 7.91 -12.63 7.43
C MET A 33 8.17 -11.81 8.69
N ASN A 34 9.27 -11.07 8.69
CA ASN A 34 9.49 -10.02 9.69
C ASN A 34 8.64 -8.76 9.37
N ASP A 35 8.62 -7.80 10.31
CA ASP A 35 7.80 -6.58 10.18
C ASP A 35 8.15 -5.74 8.93
N ASP A 36 9.44 -5.66 8.57
CA ASP A 36 9.90 -4.90 7.40
C ASP A 36 9.40 -5.56 6.10
N GLU A 37 9.56 -6.88 5.98
CA GLU A 37 9.11 -7.68 4.83
C GLU A 37 7.59 -7.64 4.67
N LEU A 38 6.87 -7.79 5.79
CA LEU A 38 5.42 -7.74 5.81
C LEU A 38 4.91 -6.34 5.43
N ALA A 39 5.56 -5.28 5.93
CA ALA A 39 5.23 -3.91 5.57
C ALA A 39 5.50 -3.64 4.08
N GLU A 40 6.64 -4.10 3.55
CA GLU A 40 6.97 -3.99 2.12
C GLU A 40 5.90 -4.66 1.25
N LEU A 41 5.54 -5.92 1.57
CA LEU A 41 4.51 -6.68 0.87
C LEU A 41 3.16 -5.95 0.86
N LEU A 42 2.71 -5.49 2.03
CA LEU A 42 1.41 -4.82 2.17
C LEU A 42 1.38 -3.44 1.51
N ILE A 43 2.49 -2.70 1.50
CA ILE A 43 2.61 -1.43 0.77
C ILE A 43 2.48 -1.69 -0.73
N GLY A 44 3.20 -2.69 -1.26
CA GLY A 44 3.13 -3.06 -2.67
C GLY A 44 1.70 -3.43 -3.08
N ALA A 45 1.04 -4.28 -2.28
CA ALA A 45 -0.35 -4.66 -2.51
C ALA A 45 -1.32 -3.47 -2.41
N ALA A 46 -1.11 -2.53 -1.48
CA ALA A 46 -1.93 -1.33 -1.38
C ALA A 46 -1.78 -0.44 -2.64
N ILE A 47 -0.55 -0.22 -3.11
CA ILE A 47 -0.30 0.53 -4.35
C ILE A 47 -0.93 -0.17 -5.55
N PHE A 48 -0.81 -1.50 -5.64
CA PHE A 48 -1.45 -2.31 -6.69
C PHE A 48 -2.99 -2.11 -6.72
N HIS A 49 -3.62 -2.02 -5.54
CA HIS A 49 -5.05 -1.75 -5.42
C HIS A 49 -5.43 -0.26 -5.51
N GLY A 50 -4.51 0.61 -5.92
CA GLY A 50 -4.79 2.03 -6.19
C GLY A 50 -4.66 2.96 -4.98
N PHE A 51 -4.15 2.49 -3.85
CA PHE A 51 -3.71 3.39 -2.78
C PHE A 51 -2.36 4.01 -3.18
N ASP A 52 -2.41 5.14 -3.87
CA ASP A 52 -1.23 5.79 -4.44
C ASP A 52 -0.73 6.99 -3.61
N GLN A 53 -1.46 7.46 -2.61
CA GLN A 53 -1.00 8.54 -1.74
C GLN A 53 -0.42 7.99 -0.44
N GLY A 54 0.75 8.51 -0.01
CA GLY A 54 1.43 8.03 1.20
C GLY A 54 0.55 8.03 2.47
N ARG A 55 -0.35 9.02 2.62
CA ARG A 55 -1.32 9.05 3.74
C ARG A 55 -2.37 7.94 3.65
N ARG A 56 -2.83 7.62 2.43
CA ARG A 56 -3.80 6.55 2.17
C ARG A 56 -3.16 5.17 2.34
N ILE A 57 -1.93 4.98 1.83
CA ILE A 57 -1.15 3.76 2.02
C ILE A 57 -0.93 3.48 3.51
N THR A 58 -0.34 4.43 4.24
CA THR A 58 -0.06 4.26 5.67
C THR A 58 -1.34 4.16 6.51
N GLY A 59 -2.43 4.80 6.08
CA GLY A 59 -3.75 4.64 6.69
C GLY A 59 -4.31 3.23 6.50
N ALA A 60 -4.23 2.69 5.28
CA ALA A 60 -4.66 1.32 4.99
C ALA A 60 -3.87 0.31 5.83
N LEU A 61 -2.55 0.47 5.94
CA LEU A 61 -1.72 -0.40 6.79
C LEU A 61 -2.10 -0.29 8.27
N ALA A 62 -2.41 0.91 8.77
CA ALA A 62 -2.88 1.08 10.15
C ALA A 62 -4.23 0.36 10.41
N THR A 63 -5.13 0.33 9.43
CA THR A 63 -6.38 -0.46 9.50
C THR A 63 -6.13 -1.98 9.52
N LEU A 64 -4.94 -2.42 9.14
CA LEU A 64 -4.46 -3.80 9.23
C LEU A 64 -3.62 -4.06 10.49
N GLU A 65 -3.67 -3.15 11.46
CA GLU A 65 -2.93 -3.22 12.74
C GLU A 65 -1.40 -3.11 12.56
N MET A 66 -0.93 -2.63 11.41
CA MET A 66 0.49 -2.33 11.21
C MET A 66 0.82 -0.95 11.81
N ASN A 67 2.05 -0.81 12.33
CA ASN A 67 2.51 0.47 12.84
C ASN A 67 2.63 1.51 11.71
N ARG A 68 1.84 2.60 11.80
CA ARG A 68 1.79 3.66 10.78
C ARG A 68 3.13 4.35 10.53
N ARG A 69 3.90 4.62 11.60
CA ARG A 69 5.21 5.27 11.50
C ARG A 69 6.20 4.33 10.82
N HIS A 70 6.20 3.06 11.19
CA HIS A 70 7.02 2.03 10.59
C HIS A 70 6.70 1.89 9.09
N ALA A 71 5.43 1.74 8.71
CA ALA A 71 5.00 1.72 7.32
C ALA A 71 5.48 2.95 6.53
N GLY A 72 5.41 4.15 7.12
CA GLY A 72 5.92 5.37 6.51
C GLY A 72 7.44 5.38 6.31
N ILE A 73 8.21 4.75 7.20
CA ILE A 73 9.65 4.58 7.06
C ILE A 73 9.95 3.63 5.90
N ILE A 74 9.30 2.46 5.84
CA ILE A 74 9.48 1.48 4.77
C ILE A 74 9.09 2.07 3.42
N LEU A 75 7.95 2.77 3.34
CA LEU A 75 7.50 3.47 2.14
C LEU A 75 8.57 4.42 1.60
N LYS A 76 9.17 5.25 2.47
CA LYS A 76 10.24 6.17 2.05
C LYS A 76 11.52 5.43 1.68
N ARG A 77 11.94 4.45 2.49
CA ARG A 77 13.19 3.71 2.33
C ARG A 77 13.29 2.99 0.99
N LEU A 78 12.19 2.42 0.51
CA LEU A 78 12.15 1.64 -0.73
C LEU A 78 11.63 2.44 -1.94
N THR A 79 11.45 3.77 -1.78
CA THR A 79 11.15 4.65 -2.92
C THR A 79 12.37 4.70 -3.85
N GLY A 80 12.16 4.48 -5.14
CA GLY A 80 13.20 4.31 -6.15
C GLY A 80 13.71 2.87 -6.30
N VAL A 81 13.31 1.95 -5.41
CA VAL A 81 13.70 0.53 -5.45
C VAL A 81 12.51 -0.35 -5.83
N ARG A 82 11.38 -0.19 -5.12
CA ARG A 82 10.16 -0.99 -5.33
C ARG A 82 9.01 -0.19 -5.94
N TRP A 83 9.00 1.11 -5.68
CA TRP A 83 7.99 2.04 -6.19
C TRP A 83 8.65 3.38 -6.47
N HIS A 84 8.18 4.08 -7.48
CA HIS A 84 8.55 5.47 -7.71
C HIS A 84 7.50 6.39 -7.10
N ARG A 85 7.93 7.59 -6.71
CA ARG A 85 7.04 8.68 -6.30
C ARG A 85 7.08 9.74 -7.39
N SER A 86 5.95 10.04 -8.01
CA SER A 86 5.83 11.11 -8.99
C SER A 86 5.83 12.49 -8.33
N ASP A 87 6.03 13.53 -9.14
CA ASP A 87 6.09 14.93 -8.69
C ASP A 87 4.79 15.41 -8.01
N ASP A 88 3.65 14.83 -8.40
CA ASP A 88 2.34 15.05 -7.77
C ASP A 88 2.19 14.32 -6.42
N GLY A 89 3.23 13.61 -5.98
CA GLY A 89 3.31 12.92 -4.70
C GLY A 89 2.65 11.53 -4.67
N ARG A 90 2.20 11.01 -5.82
CA ARG A 90 1.64 9.65 -5.93
C ARG A 90 2.73 8.60 -6.04
N TYR A 91 2.45 7.40 -5.54
CA TYR A 91 3.30 6.23 -5.53
C TYR A 91 2.79 5.23 -6.56
N ARG A 92 3.70 4.63 -7.32
CA ARG A 92 3.40 3.58 -8.30
C ARG A 92 4.49 2.52 -8.26
N LEU A 93 4.12 1.26 -8.50
CA LEU A 93 5.08 0.16 -8.54
C LEU A 93 6.12 0.38 -9.65
N ILE A 94 7.36 -0.05 -9.39
CA ILE A 94 8.37 -0.19 -10.43
C ILE A 94 8.22 -1.61 -10.96
N VAL A 95 7.94 -1.73 -12.26
CA VAL A 95 7.79 -2.99 -13.00
C VAL A 95 9.06 -3.29 -13.75
#